data_AF-A0A382DWT5-F1
#
_entry.id   AF-A0A382DWT5-F1
#
_cell.length_a   1.000
_cell.length_b   1.000
_cell.length_c   1.000
_cell.angle_alpha   90.00
_cell.angle_beta   90.00
_cell.angle_gamma   90.00
#
_symmetry.space_group_name_H-M   'P 1'
#
loop_
_entity.id
_entity.type
_entity.pdbx_description
1 polymer ?
#
loop_
_entity_poly.entity_id
_entity_poly.type
_entity_poly.pdbx_seq_one_letter_code
_entity_poly.pdbx_strand_id
1 'polypeptide(L)'
;MDTVFINLTYLLASALFIFGIKGLTHPRTAVRGNLLGATGMLVAVVATLADRQVFGSGLQGLGLIVGGVAVGSAIGATLALRIQLTAMPQMVALLNAFGGAASALIAGAVLADAGNPTTAQTAVATVASGIIGSVTFWGSLVAFDKLQGLMLPDAPVHFPAQQALNLLLGVIAVGLGIWVVSDPGQLASYGALVAVGSVLGILLTIPIGG
;
A
#
# COMPACT_ATOMS: atom_id res chain seq x y z
N MET A 1 18.97 13.43 12.86
CA MET A 1 19.13 12.94 14.26
C MET A 1 20.09 11.76 14.24
N ASP A 2 20.61 11.32 15.39
CA ASP A 2 21.44 10.10 15.42
C ASP A 2 20.59 8.87 15.05
N THR A 3 21.14 7.93 14.29
CA THR A 3 20.44 6.73 13.80
C THR A 3 19.79 5.92 14.93
N VAL A 4 20.42 5.89 16.10
CA VAL A 4 19.88 5.24 17.31
C VAL A 4 18.56 5.89 17.74
N PHE A 5 18.48 7.22 17.74
CA PHE A 5 17.28 7.94 18.12
C PHE A 5 16.12 7.68 17.15
N ILE A 6 16.43 7.64 15.85
CA ILE A 6 15.44 7.31 14.80
C ILE A 6 14.90 5.89 15.01
N ASN A 7 15.78 4.92 15.23
CA ASN A 7 15.40 3.53 15.48
C ASN A 7 14.55 3.37 16.75
N LEU A 8 14.90 4.06 17.85
CA LEU A 8 14.09 4.07 19.06
C LEU A 8 12.72 4.70 18.84
N THR A 9 12.64 5.73 17.98
CA THR A 9 11.37 6.36 17.63
C THR A 9 10.50 5.43 16.78
N TYR A 10 11.07 4.65 15.86
CA TYR A 10 10.36 3.60 15.13
C TYR A 10 9.90 2.46 16.03
N LEU A 11 10.71 2.07 17.02
CA LEU A 11 10.30 1.10 18.04
C LEU A 11 9.12 1.61 18.86
N LEU A 12 9.15 2.89 19.27
CA LEU A 12 8.05 3.53 19.97
C LEU A 12 6.79 3.57 19.10
N ALA A 13 6.89 3.98 17.83
CA ALA A 13 5.77 3.99 16.90
C ALA A 13 5.15 2.59 16.73
N SER A 14 6.00 1.56 16.58
CA SER A 14 5.56 0.16 16.49
C SER A 14 4.82 -0.29 17.76
N ALA A 15 5.33 0.05 18.95
CA ALA A 15 4.65 -0.24 20.21
C ALA A 15 3.28 0.46 20.30
N LEU A 16 3.20 1.74 19.90
CA LEU A 16 1.94 2.49 19.85
C LEU A 16 0.92 1.84 18.90
N PHE A 17 1.34 1.36 17.74
CA PHE A 17 0.47 0.61 16.83
C PHE A 17 -0.04 -0.69 17.46
N ILE A 18 0.83 -1.47 18.11
CA ILE A 18 0.45 -2.72 18.79
C ILE A 18 -0.60 -2.44 19.88
N PHE A 19 -0.36 -1.45 20.75
CA PHE A 19 -1.33 -1.08 21.77
C PHE A 19 -2.59 -0.44 21.19
N GLY A 20 -2.47 0.27 20.07
CA GLY A 20 -3.60 0.82 19.32
C GLY A 20 -4.54 -0.27 18.83
N ILE A 21 -4.01 -1.25 18.08
CA ILE A 21 -4.77 -2.41 17.56
C ILE A 21 -5.36 -3.21 18.72
N LYS A 22 -4.58 -3.47 19.78
CA LYS A 22 -5.08 -4.14 20.98
C LYS A 22 -6.26 -3.38 21.59
N GLY A 23 -6.19 -2.05 21.66
CA GLY A 23 -7.27 -1.21 22.17
C GLY A 23 -8.54 -1.23 21.32
N LEU A 24 -8.42 -1.44 20.00
CA LEU A 24 -9.56 -1.55 19.08
C LEU A 24 -10.39 -2.83 19.27
N THR A 25 -9.83 -3.87 19.90
CA THR A 25 -10.53 -5.15 20.13
C THR A 25 -11.65 -5.09 21.17
N HIS A 26 -11.73 -4.02 21.97
CA HIS A 26 -12.74 -3.87 23.02
C HIS A 26 -13.45 -2.51 22.92
N PRO A 27 -14.80 -2.45 22.94
CA PRO A 27 -15.55 -1.19 22.79
C PRO A 27 -15.14 -0.10 23.79
N ARG A 28 -14.85 -0.49 25.04
CA ARG A 28 -14.47 0.44 26.12
C ARG A 28 -13.14 1.15 25.86
N THR A 29 -12.23 0.56 25.09
CA THR A 29 -10.90 1.10 24.79
C THR A 29 -10.76 1.57 23.35
N ALA A 30 -11.77 1.38 22.50
CA ALA A 30 -11.67 1.63 21.06
C ALA A 30 -11.22 3.05 20.70
N VAL A 31 -11.79 4.08 21.35
CA VAL A 31 -11.41 5.49 21.11
C VAL A 31 -9.94 5.74 21.47
N ARG A 32 -9.49 5.22 22.62
CA ARG A 32 -8.08 5.32 23.03
C ARG A 32 -7.16 4.53 22.10
N GLY A 33 -7.58 3.34 21.66
CA GLY A 33 -6.85 2.52 20.69
C GLY A 33 -6.63 3.26 19.37
N ASN A 34 -7.67 3.92 18.85
CA ASN A 34 -7.57 4.73 17.65
C ASN A 34 -6.59 5.91 17.83
N LEU A 35 -6.67 6.63 18.95
CA LEU A 35 -5.75 7.74 19.25
C LEU A 35 -4.29 7.28 19.37
N LEU A 36 -4.03 6.12 19.98
CA LEU A 36 -2.69 5.52 20.05
C LEU A 36 -2.16 5.20 18.66
N GLY A 37 -2.98 4.59 17.79
CA GLY A 37 -2.61 4.32 16.40
C GLY A 37 -2.30 5.60 15.61
N ALA A 38 -3.16 6.62 15.72
CA ALA A 38 -2.93 7.92 15.07
C ALA A 38 -1.65 8.61 15.57
N THR A 39 -1.37 8.53 16.88
CA THR A 39 -0.13 9.05 17.48
C THR A 39 1.08 8.27 16.97
N GLY A 40 1.00 6.94 16.89
CA GLY A 40 2.06 6.09 16.34
C GLY A 40 2.41 6.45 14.90
N MET A 41 1.39 6.69 14.05
CA MET A 41 1.58 7.14 12.67
C MET A 41 2.25 8.52 12.62
N LEU A 42 1.79 9.48 13.42
CA LEU A 42 2.40 10.81 13.49
C LEU A 42 3.88 10.74 13.90
N VAL A 43 4.20 9.95 14.93
CA VAL A 43 5.57 9.73 15.41
C VAL A 43 6.43 9.13 14.29
N ALA A 44 5.93 8.14 13.56
CA ALA A 44 6.66 7.52 12.45
C ALA A 44 6.96 8.53 11.32
N VAL A 45 5.95 9.31 10.88
CA VAL A 45 6.13 10.34 9.84
C VAL A 45 7.18 11.37 10.26
N VAL A 46 7.08 11.90 11.49
CA VAL A 46 8.02 12.90 11.99
C VAL A 46 9.44 12.34 12.09
N ALA A 47 9.59 11.08 12.54
CA ALA A 47 10.88 10.42 12.60
C ALA A 47 11.51 10.24 11.21
N THR A 48 10.73 9.79 10.23
CA THR A 48 11.18 9.64 8.84
C THR A 48 11.56 10.99 8.24
N LEU A 49 10.76 12.03 8.47
CA LEU A 49 11.11 13.38 8.04
C LEU A 49 12.43 13.83 8.68
N ALA A 50 12.64 13.61 9.98
CA ALA A 50 13.84 13.96 10.76
C ALA A 50 15.13 13.19 10.41
N ASP A 51 15.04 12.19 9.53
CA ASP A 51 16.20 11.48 9.01
C ASP A 51 17.04 12.41 8.12
N ARG A 52 18.37 12.39 8.33
CA ARG A 52 19.30 13.21 7.54
C ARG A 52 19.33 12.79 6.07
N GLN A 53 18.99 11.55 5.74
CA GLN A 53 18.88 11.12 4.34
C GLN A 53 17.69 11.78 3.63
N VAL A 54 16.61 12.05 4.37
CA VAL A 54 15.42 12.73 3.86
C VAL A 54 15.61 14.24 3.86
N PHE A 55 16.08 14.81 4.99
CA PHE A 55 16.41 16.24 5.10
C PHE A 55 17.56 16.68 4.17
N GLY A 56 18.49 15.77 3.85
CA GLY A 56 19.64 16.03 2.99
C GLY A 56 19.32 16.05 1.48
N SER A 57 18.10 15.68 1.07
CA SER A 57 17.67 15.65 -0.33
C SER A 57 17.48 17.04 -0.97
N GLY A 58 17.76 18.12 -0.23
CA GLY A 58 17.58 19.50 -0.67
C GLY A 58 16.16 20.02 -0.49
N LEU A 59 15.99 21.35 -0.60
CA LEU A 59 14.70 22.02 -0.39
C LEU A 59 13.60 21.54 -1.36
N GLN A 60 13.98 21.10 -2.57
CA GLN A 60 13.05 20.58 -3.56
C GLN A 60 12.46 19.23 -3.15
N GLY A 61 13.29 18.28 -2.69
CA GLY A 61 12.85 16.97 -2.23
C GLY A 61 11.91 17.06 -1.03
N LEU A 62 12.28 17.88 -0.04
CA LEU A 62 11.42 18.18 1.11
C LEU A 62 10.10 18.83 0.69
N GLY A 63 10.13 19.77 -0.26
CA GLY A 63 8.92 20.40 -0.80
C GLY A 63 7.96 19.39 -1.43
N LEU A 64 8.47 18.43 -2.20
CA LEU A 64 7.67 17.36 -2.81
C LEU A 64 7.06 16.43 -1.74
N ILE A 65 7.84 16.05 -0.73
CA ILE A 65 7.36 15.18 0.36
C ILE A 65 6.26 15.87 1.15
N VAL A 66 6.51 17.10 1.62
CA VAL A 66 5.52 17.86 2.39
C VAL A 66 4.29 18.17 1.55
N GLY A 67 4.46 18.52 0.28
CA GLY A 67 3.37 18.73 -0.66
C GLY A 67 2.52 17.47 -0.87
N GLY A 68 3.16 16.31 -1.06
CA GLY A 68 2.48 15.03 -1.18
C GLY A 68 1.69 14.64 0.07
N VAL A 69 2.29 14.80 1.26
CA VAL A 69 1.61 14.57 2.55
C VAL A 69 0.43 15.51 2.71
N ALA A 70 0.59 16.80 2.39
CA ALA A 70 -0.47 17.79 2.51
C ALA A 70 -1.64 17.50 1.57
N VAL A 71 -1.37 17.23 0.29
CA VAL A 71 -2.41 16.91 -0.71
C VAL A 71 -3.11 15.59 -0.37
N GLY A 72 -2.35 14.53 -0.07
CA GLY A 72 -2.90 13.23 0.29
C GLY A 72 -3.75 13.30 1.57
N SER A 73 -3.28 14.02 2.59
CA SER A 73 -4.02 14.21 3.84
C SER A 73 -5.27 15.06 3.64
N ALA A 74 -5.23 16.10 2.80
CA ALA A 74 -6.39 16.92 2.48
C ALA A 74 -7.48 16.12 1.74
N ILE A 75 -7.09 15.32 0.74
CA ILE A 75 -8.01 14.44 0.01
C ILE A 75 -8.59 13.40 0.98
N GLY A 76 -7.74 12.70 1.74
CA GLY A 76 -8.15 11.67 2.69
C GLY A 76 -9.08 12.20 3.79
N ALA A 77 -8.77 13.36 4.38
CA ALA A 77 -9.63 13.99 5.37
C ALA A 77 -10.97 14.42 4.78
N THR A 78 -10.98 14.99 3.57
CA THR A 78 -12.21 15.40 2.90
C THR A 78 -13.12 14.20 2.63
N LEU A 79 -12.54 13.11 2.11
CA LEU A 79 -13.26 11.87 1.85
C LEU A 79 -13.81 11.25 3.14
N ALA A 80 -13.00 11.17 4.19
CA ALA A 80 -13.42 10.59 5.48
C ALA A 80 -14.50 11.41 6.20
N LEU A 81 -14.46 12.74 6.09
CA LEU A 81 -15.44 13.63 6.75
C LEU A 81 -16.76 13.77 5.98
N ARG A 82 -16.77 13.48 4.67
CA ARG A 82 -17.96 13.66 3.82
C ARG A 82 -18.72 12.38 3.51
N ILE A 83 -18.14 11.21 3.77
CA ILE A 83 -18.82 9.95 3.49
C ILE A 83 -19.97 9.68 4.48
N GLN A 84 -21.06 9.10 3.99
CA GLN A 84 -22.14 8.55 4.80
C GLN A 84 -21.70 7.27 5.53
N LEU A 85 -22.20 7.05 6.75
CA LEU A 85 -21.88 5.85 7.54
C LEU A 85 -22.37 4.54 6.91
N THR A 86 -23.40 4.60 6.07
CA THR A 86 -23.89 3.47 5.25
C THR A 86 -22.90 3.07 4.15
N ALA A 87 -22.04 4.02 3.75
CA ALA A 87 -21.06 3.85 2.68
C ALA A 87 -19.63 3.60 3.21
N MET A 88 -19.50 3.19 4.47
CA MET A 88 -18.20 2.88 5.08
C MET A 88 -17.47 1.71 4.41
N PRO A 89 -18.12 0.59 4.02
CA PRO A 89 -17.43 -0.53 3.39
C PRO A 89 -16.64 -0.13 2.13
N GLN A 90 -17.24 0.62 1.21
CA GLN A 90 -16.56 1.06 0.00
C GLN A 90 -15.44 2.06 0.28
N MET A 91 -15.58 2.91 1.29
CA MET A 91 -14.51 3.83 1.66
C MET A 91 -13.29 3.09 2.22
N VAL A 92 -13.51 2.04 3.00
CA VAL A 92 -12.41 1.20 3.48
C VAL A 92 -11.71 0.52 2.30
N ALA A 93 -12.46 0.03 1.30
CA ALA A 93 -11.88 -0.51 0.07
C ALA A 93 -11.05 0.56 -0.67
N LEU A 94 -11.58 1.75 -0.90
CA LEU A 94 -10.87 2.82 -1.61
C LEU A 94 -9.59 3.26 -0.88
N LEU A 95 -9.63 3.40 0.44
CA LEU A 95 -8.44 3.75 1.24
C LEU A 95 -7.38 2.64 1.20
N ASN A 96 -7.80 1.38 1.21
CA ASN A 96 -6.89 0.24 1.03
C ASN A 96 -6.28 0.20 -0.37
N ALA A 97 -7.03 0.64 -1.40
CA ALA A 97 -6.50 0.78 -2.75
C ALA A 97 -5.31 1.75 -2.77
N PHE A 98 -5.45 2.93 -2.19
CA PHE A 98 -4.35 3.90 -2.12
C PHE A 98 -3.13 3.37 -1.37
N GLY A 99 -3.32 2.56 -0.31
CA GLY A 99 -2.23 1.85 0.36
C GLY A 99 -1.50 0.86 -0.55
N GLY A 100 -2.24 0.09 -1.34
CA GLY A 100 -1.68 -0.82 -2.35
C GLY A 100 -0.90 -0.09 -3.43
N ALA A 101 -1.44 1.02 -3.95
CA ALA A 101 -0.76 1.87 -4.92
C ALA A 101 0.55 2.45 -4.35
N ALA A 102 0.53 2.95 -3.12
CA ALA A 102 1.74 3.44 -2.44
C ALA A 102 2.81 2.33 -2.33
N SER A 103 2.43 1.11 -1.93
CA SER A 103 3.35 -0.05 -1.88
C SER A 103 3.99 -0.34 -3.24
N ALA A 104 3.19 -0.38 -4.32
CA ALA A 104 3.71 -0.65 -5.66
C ALA A 104 4.57 0.51 -6.21
N LEU A 105 4.24 1.76 -5.92
CA LEU A 105 5.04 2.91 -6.35
C LEU A 105 6.38 2.99 -5.61
N ILE A 106 6.39 2.72 -4.30
CA ILE A 106 7.62 2.67 -3.50
C ILE A 106 8.54 1.56 -4.00
N ALA A 107 7.99 0.38 -4.27
CA ALA A 107 8.75 -0.72 -4.86
C ALA A 107 9.39 -0.35 -6.21
N GLY A 108 8.64 0.33 -7.08
CA GLY A 108 9.17 0.83 -8.35
C GLY A 108 10.26 1.90 -8.16
N ALA A 109 10.08 2.81 -7.21
CA ALA A 109 11.05 3.85 -6.89
C ALA A 109 12.38 3.26 -6.38
N VAL A 110 12.33 2.20 -5.55
CA VAL A 110 13.53 1.50 -5.07
C VAL A 110 14.31 0.86 -6.22
N LEU A 111 13.64 0.27 -7.22
CA LEU A 111 14.31 -0.30 -8.40
C LEU A 111 14.82 0.77 -9.37
N ALA A 112 14.19 1.94 -9.41
CA ALA A 112 14.60 3.04 -10.26
C ALA A 112 15.83 3.79 -9.73
N ASP A 113 16.17 3.60 -8.46
CA ASP A 113 17.35 4.22 -7.85
C ASP A 113 18.65 3.49 -8.27
N ALA A 114 19.14 3.86 -9.44
CA ALA A 114 20.40 3.33 -10.00
C ALA A 114 21.65 3.72 -9.18
N GLY A 115 21.52 4.62 -8.19
CA GLY A 115 22.63 5.07 -7.35
C GLY A 115 22.93 4.14 -6.16
N ASN A 116 22.02 3.23 -5.82
CA ASN A 116 22.13 2.36 -4.65
C ASN A 116 21.94 0.89 -5.05
N PRO A 117 23.00 0.06 -5.06
CA PRO A 117 22.88 -1.34 -5.46
C PRO A 117 21.90 -2.07 -4.54
N THR A 118 20.85 -2.62 -5.14
CA THR A 118 19.79 -3.32 -4.41
C THR A 118 20.32 -4.65 -3.88
N THR A 119 20.28 -4.87 -2.57
CA THR A 119 20.63 -6.19 -2.01
C THR A 119 19.59 -7.23 -2.44
N ALA A 120 19.96 -8.51 -2.47
CA ALA A 120 19.01 -9.59 -2.77
C ALA A 120 17.79 -9.57 -1.83
N GLN A 121 18.01 -9.27 -0.53
CA GLN A 121 16.92 -9.14 0.44
C GLN A 121 15.99 -7.97 0.10
N THR A 122 16.56 -6.80 -0.23
CA THR A 122 15.77 -5.63 -0.64
C THR A 122 15.01 -5.91 -1.93
N ALA A 123 15.63 -6.55 -2.92
CA ALA A 123 14.99 -6.89 -4.19
C ALA A 123 13.78 -7.83 -4.00
N VAL A 124 13.92 -8.86 -3.16
CA VAL A 124 12.80 -9.76 -2.82
C VAL A 124 11.68 -9.02 -2.12
N ALA A 125 11.98 -8.17 -1.14
CA ALA A 125 10.99 -7.35 -0.46
C ALA A 125 10.26 -6.42 -1.43
N THR A 126 11.00 -5.78 -2.34
CA THR A 126 10.47 -4.89 -3.39
C THR A 126 9.53 -5.62 -4.34
N VAL A 127 9.90 -6.83 -4.80
CA VAL A 127 9.04 -7.67 -5.63
C VAL A 127 7.76 -8.05 -4.89
N ALA A 128 7.85 -8.47 -3.63
CA ALA A 128 6.67 -8.80 -2.83
C ALA A 128 5.75 -7.57 -2.67
N SER A 129 6.31 -6.39 -2.36
CA SER A 129 5.59 -5.13 -2.26
C SER A 129 4.91 -4.71 -3.56
N GLY A 130 5.54 -4.97 -4.71
CA GLY A 130 4.98 -4.70 -6.03
C GLY A 130 3.81 -5.62 -6.39
N ILE A 131 3.95 -6.93 -6.17
CA ILE A 131 2.89 -7.91 -6.41
C ILE A 131 1.70 -7.63 -5.48
N ILE A 132 1.94 -7.58 -4.17
CA ILE A 132 0.88 -7.37 -3.17
C ILE A 132 0.23 -6.00 -3.40
N GLY A 133 1.03 -4.95 -3.60
CA GLY A 133 0.52 -3.60 -3.81
C GLY A 133 -0.38 -3.46 -5.05
N SER A 134 0.04 -4.03 -6.19
CA SER A 134 -0.74 -3.98 -7.44
C SER A 134 -2.03 -4.79 -7.36
N VAL A 135 -1.97 -6.00 -6.79
CA VAL A 135 -3.15 -6.84 -6.53
C VAL A 135 -4.13 -6.13 -5.59
N THR A 136 -3.63 -5.57 -4.49
CA THR A 136 -4.44 -4.84 -3.51
C THR A 136 -5.08 -3.59 -4.12
N PHE A 137 -4.35 -2.81 -4.90
CA PHE A 137 -4.88 -1.62 -5.55
C PHE A 137 -6.07 -1.95 -6.45
N TRP A 138 -5.87 -2.84 -7.43
CA TRP A 138 -6.91 -3.16 -8.41
C TRP A 138 -8.06 -3.98 -7.83
N GLY A 139 -7.77 -4.94 -6.94
CA GLY A 139 -8.82 -5.69 -6.25
C GLY A 139 -9.69 -4.77 -5.40
N SER A 140 -9.10 -3.80 -4.69
CA SER A 140 -9.86 -2.86 -3.87
C SER A 140 -10.68 -1.87 -4.71
N LEU A 141 -10.23 -1.49 -5.91
CA LEU A 141 -11.03 -0.69 -6.86
C LEU A 141 -12.24 -1.47 -7.38
N VAL A 142 -12.09 -2.77 -7.68
CA VAL A 142 -13.21 -3.63 -8.05
C VAL A 142 -14.21 -3.76 -6.91
N ALA A 143 -13.73 -3.93 -5.67
CA ALA A 143 -14.60 -3.97 -4.49
C ALA A 143 -15.34 -2.65 -4.27
N PHE A 144 -14.65 -1.51 -4.43
CA PHE A 144 -15.27 -0.18 -4.37
C PHE A 144 -16.36 -0.02 -5.42
N ASP A 145 -16.08 -0.37 -6.68
CA ASP A 145 -17.01 -0.23 -7.80
C ASP A 145 -18.31 -1.01 -7.58
N LYS A 146 -18.19 -2.26 -7.12
CA LYS A 146 -19.33 -3.11 -6.76
C LYS A 146 -20.15 -2.54 -5.62
N LEU A 147 -19.52 -2.24 -4.47
CA LEU A 147 -20.20 -1.70 -3.30
C LEU A 147 -20.88 -0.34 -3.56
N GLN A 148 -20.36 0.42 -4.52
CA GLN A 148 -20.92 1.70 -4.94
C GLN A 148 -22.01 1.56 -6.02
N GLY A 149 -22.17 0.37 -6.62
CA GLY A 149 -23.15 0.09 -7.67
C GLY A 149 -22.87 0.85 -8.97
N LEU A 150 -21.59 1.02 -9.35
CA LEU A 150 -21.17 1.84 -10.48
C LEU A 150 -21.23 1.09 -11.82
N MET A 151 -20.26 0.20 -12.09
CA MET A 151 -20.15 -0.50 -13.38
C MET A 151 -20.37 -2.01 -13.27
N LEU A 152 -19.81 -2.64 -12.24
CA LEU A 152 -19.84 -4.08 -12.06
C LEU A 152 -21.11 -4.54 -11.31
N PRO A 153 -21.63 -5.74 -11.63
CA PRO A 153 -22.72 -6.33 -10.85
C PRO A 153 -22.29 -6.62 -9.41
N ASP A 154 -23.21 -6.42 -8.46
CA ASP A 154 -23.05 -6.88 -7.07
C ASP A 154 -22.93 -8.40 -6.99
N ALA A 155 -23.54 -9.12 -7.93
CA ALA A 155 -23.50 -10.57 -7.98
C ALA A 155 -22.09 -11.09 -8.36
N PRO A 156 -21.67 -12.24 -7.79
CA PRO A 156 -20.49 -12.97 -8.23
C PRO A 156 -20.49 -13.21 -9.75
N VAL A 157 -19.43 -12.78 -10.44
CA VAL A 157 -19.24 -13.05 -11.87
C VAL A 157 -18.20 -14.16 -12.01
N HIS A 158 -18.64 -15.31 -12.53
CA HIS A 158 -17.80 -16.46 -12.80
C HIS A 158 -17.65 -16.68 -14.30
N PHE A 159 -16.47 -17.16 -14.72
CA PHE A 159 -16.20 -17.54 -16.11
C PHE A 159 -15.42 -18.86 -16.17
N PRO A 160 -15.52 -19.63 -17.28
CA PRO A 160 -14.87 -20.92 -17.39
C PRO A 160 -13.35 -20.80 -17.23
N ALA A 161 -12.74 -21.74 -16.50
CA ALA A 161 -11.30 -21.81 -16.21
C ALA A 161 -10.71 -20.64 -15.39
N GLN A 162 -11.54 -19.85 -14.68
CA GLN A 162 -11.07 -18.73 -13.85
C GLN A 162 -9.97 -19.11 -12.84
N GLN A 163 -10.11 -20.23 -12.12
CA GLN A 163 -9.10 -20.67 -11.16
C GLN A 163 -7.77 -21.00 -11.84
N ALA A 164 -7.81 -21.63 -13.01
CA ALA A 164 -6.62 -21.94 -13.79
C ALA A 164 -5.94 -20.66 -14.29
N LEU A 165 -6.72 -19.67 -14.75
CA LEU A 165 -6.18 -18.37 -15.17
C LEU A 165 -5.57 -17.60 -14.00
N ASN A 166 -6.22 -17.58 -12.84
CA ASN A 166 -5.70 -16.93 -11.64
C ASN A 166 -4.39 -17.58 -11.17
N LEU A 167 -4.33 -18.92 -11.18
CA LEU A 167 -3.11 -19.66 -10.88
C LEU A 167 -2.00 -19.34 -11.88
N LEU A 168 -2.33 -19.33 -13.18
CA LEU A 168 -1.37 -18.99 -14.23
C LEU A 168 -0.80 -17.59 -14.05
N LEU A 169 -1.64 -16.58 -13.80
CA LEU A 169 -1.21 -15.21 -13.54
C LEU A 169 -0.37 -15.11 -12.26
N GLY A 170 -0.73 -15.85 -11.21
CA GLY A 170 0.07 -15.94 -9.99
C GLY A 170 1.47 -16.52 -10.24
N VAL A 171 1.56 -17.61 -11.02
CA VAL A 171 2.84 -18.21 -11.41
C VAL A 171 3.65 -17.25 -12.28
N ILE A 172 3.02 -16.56 -13.24
CA ILE A 172 3.69 -15.54 -14.07
C ILE A 172 4.21 -14.39 -13.20
N ALA A 173 3.41 -13.89 -12.25
CA ALA A 173 3.83 -12.83 -11.34
C ALA A 173 5.06 -13.22 -10.52
N VAL A 174 5.10 -14.47 -10.00
CA VAL A 174 6.26 -15.00 -9.27
C VAL A 174 7.47 -15.14 -10.21
N GLY A 175 7.27 -15.66 -11.43
CA GLY A 175 8.35 -15.79 -12.43
C GLY A 175 8.95 -14.45 -12.83
N LEU A 176 8.11 -13.44 -13.09
CA LEU A 176 8.55 -12.06 -13.32
C LEU A 176 9.26 -11.49 -12.09
N GLY A 177 8.80 -11.85 -10.88
CA GLY A 177 9.45 -11.47 -9.63
C GLY A 177 10.86 -12.02 -9.51
N ILE A 178 11.07 -13.30 -9.84
CA ILE A 178 12.40 -13.91 -9.89
C ILE A 178 13.29 -13.19 -10.90
N TRP A 179 12.73 -12.82 -12.07
CA TRP A 179 13.47 -12.07 -13.08
C TRP A 179 13.89 -10.68 -12.58
N VAL A 180 12.99 -9.94 -11.93
CA VAL A 180 13.30 -8.64 -11.31
C VAL A 180 14.41 -8.76 -10.25
N VAL A 181 14.41 -9.83 -9.45
CA VAL A 181 15.47 -10.08 -8.45
C VAL A 181 16.81 -10.40 -9.12
N SER A 182 16.80 -11.09 -10.26
CA SER A 182 18.03 -11.48 -10.97
C SER A 182 18.70 -10.32 -11.71
N ASP A 183 17.93 -9.33 -12.16
CA ASP A 183 18.44 -8.12 -12.82
C ASP A 183 17.74 -6.86 -12.27
N PRO A 184 18.10 -6.44 -11.03
CA PRO A 184 17.51 -5.27 -10.39
C PRO A 184 17.93 -4.00 -11.15
N GLY A 185 16.95 -3.30 -11.73
CA GLY A 185 17.17 -2.06 -12.50
C GLY A 185 16.46 -2.06 -13.85
N GLN A 186 16.05 -3.22 -14.35
CA GLN A 186 15.23 -3.31 -15.55
C GLN A 186 13.77 -2.96 -15.24
N LEU A 187 13.42 -1.67 -15.25
CA LEU A 187 12.06 -1.20 -14.93
C LEU A 187 10.94 -1.82 -15.79
N ALA A 188 11.27 -2.31 -16.99
CA ALA A 188 10.31 -3.00 -17.85
C ALA A 188 9.80 -4.31 -17.25
N SER A 189 10.66 -5.11 -16.60
CA SER A 189 10.25 -6.37 -15.96
C SER A 189 9.38 -6.10 -14.73
N TYR A 190 9.69 -5.03 -13.98
CA TYR A 190 8.85 -4.54 -12.89
C TYR A 190 7.49 -4.03 -13.39
N GLY A 191 7.46 -3.25 -14.47
CA GLY A 191 6.22 -2.79 -15.10
C GLY A 191 5.33 -3.94 -15.56
N ALA A 192 5.92 -4.98 -16.16
CA ALA A 192 5.20 -6.21 -16.52
C ALA A 192 4.65 -6.94 -15.28
N LEU A 193 5.42 -7.02 -14.20
CA LEU A 193 4.98 -7.60 -12.94
C LEU A 193 3.78 -6.85 -12.35
N VAL A 194 3.82 -5.52 -12.33
CA VAL A 194 2.71 -4.68 -11.87
C VAL A 194 1.49 -4.86 -12.76
N ALA A 195 1.66 -4.95 -14.08
CA ALA A 195 0.56 -5.18 -15.01
C ALA A 195 -0.11 -6.54 -14.76
N VAL A 196 0.67 -7.60 -14.59
CA VAL A 196 0.14 -8.93 -14.26
C VAL A 196 -0.54 -8.94 -12.90
N GLY A 197 0.07 -8.33 -11.88
CA GLY A 197 -0.54 -8.19 -10.55
C GLY A 197 -1.82 -7.37 -10.56
N SER A 198 -1.91 -6.37 -11.42
CA SER A 198 -3.12 -5.56 -11.64
C SER A 198 -4.26 -6.41 -12.19
N VAL A 199 -4.02 -7.16 -13.26
CA VAL A 199 -5.01 -8.08 -13.85
C VAL A 199 -5.41 -9.16 -12.84
N LEU A 200 -4.44 -9.71 -12.11
CA LEU A 200 -4.70 -10.70 -11.06
C LEU A 200 -5.59 -10.13 -9.95
N GLY A 201 -5.34 -8.90 -9.50
CA GLY A 201 -6.20 -8.21 -8.52
C GLY A 201 -7.64 -8.09 -9.00
N ILE A 202 -7.85 -7.70 -10.25
CA ILE A 202 -9.19 -7.64 -10.85
C ILE A 202 -9.86 -9.02 -10.83
N LEU A 203 -9.19 -10.05 -11.36
CA LEU A 203 -9.78 -11.38 -11.55
C LEU A 203 -9.99 -12.16 -10.25
N LEU A 204 -9.25 -11.83 -9.18
CA LEU A 204 -9.46 -12.38 -7.84
C LEU A 204 -10.68 -11.77 -7.15
N THR A 205 -11.05 -10.52 -7.45
CA THR A 205 -12.17 -9.81 -6.78
C THR A 205 -13.49 -9.87 -7.55
N ILE A 206 -13.47 -10.00 -8.88
CA ILE A 206 -14.67 -10.20 -9.72
C ILE A 206 -15.61 -11.34 -9.25
N PRO A 207 -15.16 -12.51 -8.76
CA PRO A 207 -16.05 -13.57 -8.31
C PRO A 207 -16.61 -13.37 -6.89
N ILE A 208 -16.21 -12.30 -6.19
CA ILE A 208 -16.69 -11.99 -4.84
C ILE A 208 -17.96 -11.14 -4.95
N GLY A 209 -19.00 -11.47 -4.19
CA GLY A 209 -20.21 -10.65 -4.10
C GLY A 209 -19.96 -9.33 -3.37
N GLY A 210 -20.69 -8.27 -3.75
CA GLY A 210 -20.73 -6.99 -3.03
C GLY A 210 -21.36 -7.10 -1.66
#